data_AF-A0A974P4M5-F1
#
_entry.id   AF-A0A974P4M5-F1
#
_cell.length_a   1.000
_cell.length_b   1.000
_cell.length_c   1.000
_cell.angle_alpha   90.00
_cell.angle_beta   90.00
_cell.angle_gamma   90.00
#
_symmetry.space_group_name_H-M   'P 1'
#
loop_
_entity.id
_entity.type
_entity.pdbx_description
1 polymer ?
#
loop_
_entity_poly.entity_id
_entity_poly.type
_entity_poly.pdbx_seq_one_letter_code
_entity_poly.pdbx_strand_id
1 'polypeptide(L)'
;MLSGSTVLVLGAGSSVDFGMPVGSELAKDIRDRLAFHFDFGTVLKGDEILAMQFQRAFGDRSPSAFAAAQRLASVIGSFKSIDDCLYTHGADELMMTVGKAAIVRAIAAKEHSSWLRKLWSGQADARAQALAKLDSGWVHQIVQMLVTGRRAADRRDLFSDLSLVTFNYDRCAETALFHLVRQAYAIEDVEAVPIMEGLKVYRPYGGLAHSRGCRHRTRPSVQNTLTHLEWRRASRSTLKSWASALTSSKCRASCRPQATSCF
;
A
#
# COMPACT_ATOMS: atom_id res chain seq x y z
N MET A 1 2.36 -18.16 22.69
CA MET A 1 3.81 -17.91 22.61
C MET A 1 4.29 -18.48 21.28
N LEU A 2 5.01 -17.70 20.47
CA LEU A 2 5.70 -18.21 19.28
C LEU A 2 7.02 -18.85 19.75
N SER A 3 7.23 -20.13 19.44
CA SER A 3 8.38 -20.91 19.92
C SER A 3 9.61 -20.88 18.99
N GLY A 4 9.59 -20.02 17.96
CA GLY A 4 10.69 -19.86 17.00
C GLY A 4 10.39 -18.81 15.93
N SER A 5 11.33 -18.63 15.00
CA SER A 5 11.18 -17.70 13.89
C SER A 5 9.97 -18.08 13.04
N THR A 6 8.99 -17.17 13.02
CA THR A 6 7.67 -17.35 12.42
C THR A 6 7.49 -16.38 11.27
N VAL A 7 7.03 -16.89 10.14
CA VAL A 7 6.64 -16.09 8.98
C VAL A 7 5.12 -16.15 8.82
N LEU A 8 4.47 -14.99 8.87
CA LEU A 8 3.04 -14.87 8.63
C LEU A 8 2.80 -14.36 7.21
N VAL A 9 2.08 -15.15 6.41
CA VAL A 9 1.74 -14.82 5.02
C VAL A 9 0.30 -14.31 4.95
N LEU A 10 0.15 -13.02 4.68
CA LEU A 10 -1.11 -12.29 4.66
C LEU A 10 -1.68 -12.18 3.25
N GLY A 11 -2.66 -13.04 2.95
CA GLY A 11 -3.47 -12.95 1.73
C GLY A 11 -4.64 -11.97 1.87
N ALA A 12 -5.40 -11.75 0.78
CA ALA A 12 -6.52 -10.81 0.74
C ALA A 12 -7.60 -11.06 1.82
N GLY A 13 -7.80 -12.33 2.22
CA GLY A 13 -8.75 -12.67 3.29
C GLY A 13 -8.38 -12.09 4.66
N SER A 14 -7.10 -11.87 4.94
CA SER A 14 -6.64 -11.29 6.21
C SER A 14 -7.05 -9.83 6.40
N SER A 15 -7.40 -9.15 5.31
CA SER A 15 -7.77 -7.73 5.33
C SER A 15 -9.28 -7.49 5.52
N VAL A 16 -10.09 -8.55 5.50
CA VAL A 16 -11.55 -8.48 5.70
C VAL A 16 -11.89 -7.96 7.08
N ASP A 17 -11.15 -8.35 8.12
CA ASP A 17 -11.28 -7.83 9.49
C ASP A 17 -11.18 -6.30 9.53
N PHE A 18 -10.41 -5.71 8.62
CA PHE A 18 -10.22 -4.26 8.51
C PHE A 18 -11.24 -3.55 7.60
N GLY A 19 -12.20 -4.30 7.07
CA GLY A 19 -13.19 -3.82 6.10
C GLY A 19 -12.59 -3.54 4.71
N MET A 20 -11.50 -4.21 4.33
CA MET A 20 -10.91 -4.11 3.00
C MET A 20 -11.56 -5.10 2.03
N PRO A 21 -11.64 -4.75 0.73
CA PRO A 21 -12.22 -5.65 -0.25
C PRO A 21 -11.32 -6.85 -0.52
N VAL A 22 -11.94 -7.99 -0.84
CA VAL A 22 -11.23 -9.18 -1.35
C VAL A 22 -10.89 -9.01 -2.84
N GLY A 23 -10.07 -9.90 -3.40
CA GLY A 23 -9.51 -9.74 -4.76
C GLY A 23 -10.53 -9.46 -5.87
N SER A 24 -11.67 -10.15 -5.87
CA SER A 24 -12.75 -9.95 -6.85
C SER A 24 -13.47 -8.61 -6.67
N GLU A 25 -13.67 -8.17 -5.43
CA GLU A 25 -14.25 -6.86 -5.12
C GLU A 25 -13.29 -5.71 -5.47
N LEU A 26 -11.99 -5.89 -5.23
CA LEU A 26 -10.97 -4.95 -5.64
C LEU A 26 -10.90 -4.83 -7.16
N ALA A 27 -10.94 -5.96 -7.89
CA ALA A 27 -11.00 -5.96 -9.34
C ALA A 27 -12.25 -5.21 -9.86
N LYS A 28 -13.41 -5.44 -9.23
CA LYS A 28 -14.64 -4.69 -9.54
C LYS A 28 -14.48 -3.19 -9.29
N ASP A 29 -13.94 -2.78 -8.15
CA ASP A 29 -13.71 -1.37 -7.81
C ASP A 29 -12.75 -0.72 -8.82
N ILE A 30 -11.67 -1.40 -9.21
CA ILE A 30 -10.72 -0.92 -10.23
C ILE A 30 -11.40 -0.77 -11.58
N ARG A 31 -12.20 -1.77 -11.99
CA ARG A 31 -12.97 -1.71 -13.24
C ARG A 31 -13.86 -0.47 -13.28
N ASP A 32 -14.63 -0.25 -12.23
CA ASP A 32 -15.61 0.83 -12.17
C ASP A 32 -14.91 2.20 -12.16
N ARG A 33 -13.73 2.31 -11.52
CA ARG A 33 -12.88 3.52 -11.56
C ARG A 33 -12.30 3.82 -12.94
N LEU A 34 -11.98 2.79 -13.73
CA LEU A 34 -11.38 2.91 -15.06
C LEU A 34 -12.39 2.99 -16.20
N ALA A 35 -13.68 2.77 -15.92
CA ALA A 35 -14.78 2.84 -16.89
C ALA A 35 -15.13 4.30 -17.24
N PHE A 36 -14.16 5.05 -17.75
CA PHE A 36 -14.28 6.47 -18.04
C PHE A 36 -15.30 6.75 -19.15
N HIS A 37 -16.23 7.65 -18.86
CA HIS A 37 -17.13 8.25 -19.84
C HIS A 37 -17.13 9.76 -19.62
N PHE A 38 -17.04 10.53 -20.70
CA PHE A 38 -16.92 11.98 -20.66
C PHE A 38 -18.06 12.64 -21.42
N ASP A 39 -18.54 13.77 -20.91
CA ASP A 39 -19.47 14.66 -21.60
C ASP A 39 -19.00 16.10 -21.45
N PHE A 40 -18.79 16.77 -22.60
CA PHE A 40 -18.19 18.12 -22.68
C PHE A 40 -16.98 18.36 -21.77
N GLY A 41 -16.13 17.34 -21.57
CA GLY A 41 -14.93 17.43 -20.72
C GLY A 41 -15.15 17.12 -19.24
N THR A 42 -16.38 16.87 -18.81
CA THR A 42 -16.73 16.40 -17.46
C THR A 42 -16.75 14.87 -17.42
N VAL A 43 -16.27 14.29 -16.31
CA VAL A 43 -16.32 12.84 -16.07
C VAL A 43 -17.74 12.45 -15.65
N LEU A 44 -18.48 11.78 -16.53
CA LEU A 44 -19.80 11.21 -16.22
C LEU A 44 -19.71 9.86 -15.52
N LYS A 45 -18.67 9.07 -15.84
CA LYS A 45 -18.40 7.76 -15.24
C LYS A 45 -16.90 7.57 -15.08
N GLY A 46 -16.49 6.84 -14.04
CA GLY A 46 -15.09 6.61 -13.68
C GLY A 46 -14.65 7.46 -12.49
N ASP A 47 -13.38 7.36 -12.10
CA ASP A 47 -12.82 8.10 -10.97
C ASP A 47 -12.27 9.46 -11.42
N GLU A 48 -12.97 10.54 -11.04
CA GLU A 48 -12.59 11.91 -11.40
C GLU A 48 -11.16 12.28 -11.00
N ILE A 49 -10.69 11.79 -9.85
CA ILE A 49 -9.33 12.06 -9.39
C ILE A 49 -8.33 11.36 -10.32
N LEU A 50 -8.57 10.11 -10.70
CA LEU A 50 -7.72 9.42 -11.68
C LEU A 50 -7.75 10.12 -13.04
N ALA A 51 -8.91 10.56 -13.53
CA ALA A 51 -9.01 11.28 -14.79
C ALA A 51 -8.15 12.55 -14.79
N MET A 52 -8.26 13.35 -13.72
CA MET A 52 -7.44 14.55 -13.53
C MET A 52 -5.95 14.21 -13.44
N GLN A 53 -5.57 13.12 -12.77
CA GLN A 53 -4.17 12.69 -12.72
C GLN A 53 -3.66 12.21 -14.07
N PHE A 54 -4.47 11.51 -14.87
CA PHE A 54 -4.08 11.06 -16.20
C PHE A 54 -3.87 12.23 -17.14
N GLN A 55 -4.74 13.23 -17.12
CA GLN A 55 -4.56 14.47 -17.88
C GLN A 55 -3.24 15.16 -17.49
N ARG A 56 -2.94 15.27 -16.20
CA ARG A 56 -1.70 15.91 -15.71
C ARG A 56 -0.44 15.11 -16.03
N ALA A 57 -0.48 13.79 -15.88
CA ALA A 57 0.69 12.93 -16.01
C ALA A 57 1.03 12.61 -17.47
N PHE A 58 0.02 12.46 -18.33
CA PHE A 58 0.21 12.06 -19.73
C PHE A 58 0.09 13.22 -20.72
N GLY A 59 -0.47 14.37 -20.33
CA GLY A 59 -0.64 15.53 -21.21
C GLY A 59 -1.37 15.15 -22.50
N ASP A 60 -0.73 15.41 -23.64
CA ASP A 60 -1.26 15.07 -24.97
C ASP A 60 -1.47 13.57 -25.18
N ARG A 61 -0.82 12.71 -24.40
CA ARG A 61 -1.02 11.25 -24.43
C ARG A 61 -2.19 10.79 -23.55
N SER A 62 -2.89 11.70 -22.88
CA SER A 62 -4.03 11.34 -22.04
C SER A 62 -5.15 10.59 -22.77
N PRO A 63 -5.48 10.85 -24.06
CA PRO A 63 -6.45 10.03 -24.79
C PRO A 63 -6.03 8.56 -24.89
N SER A 64 -4.74 8.29 -25.13
CA SER A 64 -4.21 6.92 -25.15
C SER A 64 -4.28 6.26 -23.77
N ALA A 65 -4.05 7.03 -22.70
CA ALA A 65 -4.17 6.53 -21.33
C ALA A 65 -5.62 6.17 -20.98
N PHE A 66 -6.58 7.00 -21.39
CA PHE A 66 -8.01 6.69 -21.24
C PHE A 66 -8.42 5.47 -22.07
N ALA A 67 -7.90 5.33 -23.30
CA ALA A 67 -8.14 4.14 -24.10
C ALA A 67 -7.57 2.87 -23.45
N ALA A 68 -6.35 2.94 -22.89
CA ALA A 68 -5.76 1.83 -22.13
C ALA A 68 -6.57 1.49 -20.87
N ALA A 69 -7.06 2.50 -20.15
CA ALA A 69 -7.93 2.33 -19.00
C ALA A 69 -9.25 1.61 -19.36
N GLN A 70 -9.90 2.03 -20.45
CA GLN A 70 -11.13 1.39 -20.93
C GLN A 70 -10.88 -0.07 -21.38
N ARG A 71 -9.77 -0.33 -22.08
CA ARG A 71 -9.37 -1.72 -22.42
C ARG A 71 -9.15 -2.56 -21.18
N LEU A 72 -8.45 -2.04 -20.17
CA LEU A 72 -8.24 -2.76 -18.91
C LEU A 72 -9.57 -3.05 -18.21
N ALA A 73 -10.47 -2.06 -18.16
CA ALA A 73 -11.80 -2.23 -17.56
C ALA A 73 -12.65 -3.29 -18.29
N SER A 74 -12.49 -3.46 -19.60
CA SER A 74 -13.25 -4.48 -20.34
C SER A 74 -12.74 -5.89 -20.13
N VAL A 75 -11.43 -6.09 -19.88
CA VAL A 75 -10.84 -7.42 -19.74
C VAL A 75 -10.71 -7.93 -18.31
N ILE A 76 -10.63 -7.03 -17.31
CA ILE A 76 -10.32 -7.37 -15.90
C ILE A 76 -11.25 -8.43 -15.30
N GLY A 77 -12.52 -8.48 -15.71
CA GLY A 77 -13.50 -9.45 -15.22
C GLY A 77 -13.21 -10.89 -15.65
N SER A 78 -12.32 -11.09 -16.62
CA SER A 78 -11.93 -12.42 -17.14
C SER A 78 -10.79 -13.06 -16.34
N PHE A 79 -10.21 -12.34 -15.38
CA PHE A 79 -9.04 -12.79 -14.61
C PHE A 79 -9.39 -13.02 -13.13
N LYS A 80 -8.59 -13.85 -12.46
CA LYS A 80 -8.78 -14.15 -11.02
C LYS A 80 -8.45 -12.97 -10.13
N SER A 81 -7.51 -12.12 -10.55
CA SER A 81 -7.10 -10.91 -9.85
C SER A 81 -6.64 -9.85 -10.84
N ILE A 82 -6.49 -8.62 -10.36
CA ILE A 82 -5.89 -7.54 -11.15
C ILE A 82 -4.42 -7.86 -11.49
N ASP A 83 -3.68 -8.50 -10.59
CA ASP A 83 -2.27 -8.84 -10.83
C ASP A 83 -2.13 -9.83 -12.00
N ASP A 84 -3.01 -10.83 -12.07
CA ASP A 84 -3.08 -11.81 -13.16
C ASP A 84 -3.42 -11.15 -14.51
N CYS A 85 -4.36 -10.20 -14.49
CA CYS A 85 -4.71 -9.36 -15.65
C CYS A 85 -3.50 -8.54 -16.12
N LEU A 86 -2.80 -7.86 -15.22
CA LEU A 86 -1.65 -7.02 -15.56
C LEU A 86 -0.46 -7.86 -16.03
N TYR A 87 -0.22 -9.03 -15.44
CA TYR A 87 0.80 -9.95 -15.90
C TYR A 87 0.56 -10.36 -17.36
N THR A 88 -0.67 -10.76 -17.69
CA THR A 88 -1.07 -11.17 -19.04
C THR A 88 -0.89 -10.05 -20.06
N HIS A 89 -1.19 -8.81 -19.68
CA HIS A 89 -1.07 -7.64 -20.54
C HIS A 89 0.25 -6.87 -20.35
N GLY A 90 1.28 -7.50 -19.81
CA GLY A 90 2.53 -6.85 -19.39
C GLY A 90 3.31 -6.12 -20.50
N ALA A 91 3.06 -6.46 -21.78
CA ALA A 91 3.67 -5.79 -22.93
C ALA A 91 3.07 -4.39 -23.22
N ASP A 92 1.83 -4.12 -22.77
CA ASP A 92 1.21 -2.79 -22.89
C ASP A 92 1.62 -1.94 -21.68
N GLU A 93 2.75 -1.22 -21.81
CA GLU A 93 3.28 -0.36 -20.74
C GLU A 93 2.25 0.66 -20.23
N LEU A 94 1.38 1.15 -21.12
CA LEU A 94 0.37 2.13 -20.75
C LEU A 94 -0.73 1.48 -19.92
N MET A 95 -1.20 0.29 -20.31
CA MET A 95 -2.12 -0.53 -19.52
C MET A 95 -1.54 -0.86 -18.13
N MET A 96 -0.26 -1.22 -18.06
CA MET A 96 0.44 -1.45 -16.80
C MET A 96 0.46 -0.22 -15.91
N THR A 97 0.73 0.94 -16.50
CA THR A 97 0.82 2.22 -15.79
C THR A 97 -0.54 2.65 -15.24
N VAL A 98 -1.59 2.63 -16.07
CA VAL A 98 -2.95 3.01 -15.63
C VAL A 98 -3.52 2.00 -14.63
N GLY A 99 -3.23 0.70 -14.81
CA GLY A 99 -3.65 -0.36 -13.90
C GLY A 99 -3.03 -0.21 -12.51
N LYS A 100 -1.72 0.02 -12.44
CA LYS A 100 -1.03 0.31 -11.16
C LYS A 100 -1.59 1.55 -10.49
N ALA A 101 -1.83 2.63 -11.25
CA ALA A 101 -2.45 3.85 -10.71
C ALA A 101 -3.86 3.59 -10.15
N ALA A 102 -4.65 2.74 -10.80
CA ALA A 102 -5.98 2.35 -10.33
C ALA A 102 -5.93 1.49 -9.07
N ILE A 103 -5.01 0.54 -8.96
CA ILE A 103 -4.77 -0.26 -7.73
C ILE A 103 -4.44 0.68 -6.56
N VAL A 104 -3.46 1.57 -6.76
CA VAL A 104 -3.04 2.56 -5.75
C VAL A 104 -4.24 3.38 -5.29
N ARG A 105 -5.03 3.89 -6.25
CA ARG A 105 -6.21 4.71 -5.96
C ARG A 105 -7.27 3.92 -5.18
N ALA A 106 -7.57 2.71 -5.60
CA ALA A 106 -8.56 1.84 -4.96
C ALA A 106 -8.16 1.52 -3.51
N ILE A 107 -6.92 1.06 -3.30
CA ILE A 107 -6.40 0.75 -1.97
C ILE A 107 -6.40 2.00 -1.08
N ALA A 108 -5.84 3.12 -1.56
CA ALA A 108 -5.77 4.34 -0.78
C ALA A 108 -7.16 4.89 -0.41
N ALA A 109 -8.13 4.80 -1.32
CA ALA A 109 -9.50 5.21 -1.05
C ALA A 109 -10.15 4.34 0.05
N LYS A 110 -9.96 3.02 0.00
CA LYS A 110 -10.50 2.07 0.99
C LYS A 110 -9.83 2.22 2.35
N GLU A 111 -8.52 2.41 2.40
CA GLU A 111 -7.82 2.72 3.65
C GLU A 111 -8.32 4.02 4.29
N HIS A 112 -8.54 5.05 3.47
CA HIS A 112 -9.01 6.35 3.95
C HIS A 112 -10.44 6.31 4.51
N SER A 113 -11.31 5.46 3.96
CA SER A 113 -12.69 5.28 4.43
C SER A 113 -12.85 4.18 5.48
N SER A 114 -11.80 3.39 5.75
CA SER A 114 -11.85 2.33 6.75
C SER A 114 -12.00 2.86 8.17
N TRP A 115 -12.67 2.06 8.99
CA TRP A 115 -12.79 2.31 10.42
C TRP A 115 -11.43 2.34 11.13
N LEU A 116 -10.39 1.67 10.58
CA LEU A 116 -9.03 1.69 11.14
C LEU A 116 -8.48 3.11 11.26
N ARG A 117 -8.90 4.03 10.38
CA ARG A 117 -8.49 5.43 10.46
C ARG A 117 -8.87 6.10 11.78
N LYS A 118 -9.96 5.63 12.42
CA LYS A 118 -10.41 6.16 13.71
C LYS A 118 -9.40 5.87 14.84
N LEU A 119 -8.49 4.92 14.68
CA LEU A 119 -7.40 4.69 15.64
C LEU A 119 -6.45 5.89 15.77
N TRP A 120 -6.36 6.70 14.71
CA TRP A 120 -5.60 7.95 14.67
C TRP A 120 -6.45 9.18 14.99
N SER A 121 -7.70 9.00 15.43
CA SER A 121 -8.57 10.11 15.81
C SER A 121 -8.14 10.70 17.15
N GLY A 122 -8.18 12.04 17.25
CA GLY A 122 -8.05 12.73 18.53
C GLY A 122 -9.29 12.58 19.42
N GLN A 123 -10.41 12.07 18.89
CA GLN A 123 -11.62 11.80 19.66
C GLN A 123 -11.49 10.45 20.39
N ALA A 124 -11.50 10.48 21.72
CA ALA A 124 -11.28 9.31 22.57
C ALA A 124 -12.28 8.18 22.27
N ASP A 125 -13.57 8.48 22.16
CA ASP A 125 -14.61 7.48 21.93
C ASP A 125 -14.47 6.79 20.57
N ALA A 126 -14.16 7.54 19.52
CA ALA A 126 -13.95 7.00 18.18
C ALA A 126 -12.75 6.03 18.14
N ARG A 127 -11.68 6.37 18.87
CA ARG A 127 -10.50 5.53 19.00
C ARG A 127 -10.78 4.27 19.83
N ALA A 128 -11.48 4.41 20.96
CA ALA A 128 -11.88 3.28 21.80
C ALA A 128 -12.76 2.27 21.05
N GLN A 129 -13.75 2.75 20.29
CA GLN A 129 -14.58 1.89 19.44
C GLN A 129 -13.77 1.15 18.36
N ALA A 130 -12.75 1.81 17.79
CA ALA A 130 -11.88 1.16 16.81
C ALA A 130 -10.96 0.12 17.45
N LEU A 131 -10.42 0.38 18.64
CA LEU A 131 -9.66 -0.61 19.42
C LEU A 131 -10.52 -1.83 19.76
N ALA A 132 -11.76 -1.62 20.22
CA ALA A 132 -12.68 -2.71 20.53
C ALA A 132 -12.98 -3.62 19.33
N LYS A 133 -12.95 -3.08 18.10
CA LYS A 133 -13.08 -3.89 16.87
C LYS A 133 -11.86 -4.77 16.59
N LEU A 134 -10.68 -4.40 17.09
CA LEU A 134 -9.47 -5.21 16.93
C LEU A 134 -9.49 -6.42 17.86
N ASP A 135 -10.16 -6.36 19.01
CA ASP A 135 -10.12 -7.39 20.05
C ASP A 135 -10.58 -8.78 19.56
N SER A 136 -11.47 -8.84 18.56
CA SER A 136 -11.92 -10.10 17.95
C SER A 136 -11.11 -10.55 16.74
N GLY A 137 -10.16 -9.74 16.25
CA GLY A 137 -9.44 -9.98 15.01
C GLY A 137 -8.17 -10.83 15.18
N TRP A 138 -7.66 -11.38 14.08
CA TRP A 138 -6.45 -12.21 14.09
C TRP A 138 -5.22 -11.46 14.63
N VAL A 139 -5.14 -10.14 14.41
CA VAL A 139 -4.00 -9.32 14.88
C VAL A 139 -3.94 -9.30 16.41
N HIS A 140 -5.09 -9.23 17.08
CA HIS A 140 -5.14 -9.25 18.55
C HIS A 140 -4.60 -10.58 19.09
N GLN A 141 -4.98 -11.70 18.47
CA GLN A 141 -4.45 -13.02 18.84
C GLN A 141 -2.94 -13.11 18.62
N ILE A 142 -2.41 -12.55 17.52
CA ILE A 142 -0.97 -12.48 17.28
C ILE A 142 -0.27 -11.66 18.38
N VAL A 143 -0.80 -10.48 18.72
CA VAL A 143 -0.21 -9.64 19.77
C VAL A 143 -0.25 -10.35 21.11
N GLN A 144 -1.37 -10.97 21.49
CA GLN A 144 -1.45 -11.79 22.70
C GLN A 144 -0.37 -12.88 22.73
N MET A 145 -0.17 -13.60 21.62
CA MET A 145 0.88 -14.62 21.53
C MET A 145 2.30 -14.06 21.64
N LEU A 146 2.55 -12.84 21.15
CA LEU A 146 3.84 -12.16 21.22
C LEU A 146 4.16 -11.64 22.62
N VAL A 147 3.17 -11.07 23.33
CA VAL A 147 3.36 -10.48 24.66
C VAL A 147 3.35 -11.51 25.79
N THR A 148 2.65 -12.64 25.61
CA THR A 148 2.55 -13.68 26.63
C THR A 148 3.93 -14.22 27.02
N GLY A 149 4.26 -14.14 28.31
CA GLY A 149 5.53 -14.63 28.85
C GLY A 149 6.71 -13.66 28.69
N ARG A 150 6.51 -12.45 28.15
CA ARG A 150 7.55 -11.41 28.05
C ARG A 150 7.35 -10.31 29.08
N ARG A 151 8.45 -9.77 29.62
CA ARG A 151 8.39 -8.61 30.52
C ARG A 151 8.28 -7.33 29.71
N ALA A 152 7.69 -6.29 30.29
CA ALA A 152 7.61 -4.98 29.66
C ALA A 152 8.99 -4.37 29.36
N ALA A 153 10.04 -4.73 30.10
CA ALA A 153 11.42 -4.30 29.84
C ALA A 153 11.97 -4.85 28.52
N ASP A 154 11.52 -6.04 28.09
CA ASP A 154 12.03 -6.76 26.92
C ASP A 154 11.23 -6.41 25.64
N ARG A 155 10.33 -5.43 25.70
CA ARG A 155 9.40 -5.07 24.62
C ARG A 155 10.06 -4.65 23.31
N ARG A 156 11.35 -4.28 23.33
CA ARG A 156 12.09 -3.88 22.12
C ARG A 156 12.30 -5.05 21.15
N ASP A 157 12.41 -6.26 21.66
CA ASP A 157 12.64 -7.46 20.85
C ASP A 157 11.33 -8.20 20.52
N LEU A 158 10.17 -7.55 20.67
CA LEU A 158 8.85 -8.18 20.51
C LEU A 158 8.69 -8.88 19.16
N PHE A 159 9.25 -8.30 18.09
CA PHE A 159 9.12 -8.80 16.72
C PHE A 159 10.37 -9.50 16.20
N SER A 160 11.36 -9.82 17.05
CA SER A 160 12.62 -10.46 16.61
C SER A 160 12.37 -11.75 15.82
N ASP A 161 11.35 -12.50 16.25
CA ASP A 161 10.97 -13.80 15.71
C ASP A 161 9.75 -13.75 14.78
N LEU A 162 9.25 -12.57 14.41
CA LEU A 162 8.11 -12.43 13.52
C LEU A 162 8.50 -11.70 12.23
N SER A 163 8.15 -12.30 11.11
CA SER A 163 8.19 -11.65 9.80
C SER A 163 6.83 -11.71 9.13
N LEU A 164 6.43 -10.63 8.45
CA LEU A 164 5.19 -10.55 7.68
C LEU A 164 5.51 -10.56 6.19
N VAL A 165 4.79 -11.36 5.42
CA VAL A 165 4.72 -11.25 3.96
C VAL A 165 3.31 -10.81 3.62
N THR A 166 3.14 -9.67 2.97
CA THR A 166 1.82 -9.10 2.66
C THR A 166 1.71 -8.74 1.19
N PHE A 167 0.59 -9.13 0.58
CA PHE A 167 0.32 -8.91 -0.84
C PHE A 167 -0.51 -7.66 -1.11
N ASN A 168 -1.32 -7.20 -0.13
CA ASN A 168 -2.13 -5.99 -0.19
C ASN A 168 -2.46 -5.49 1.23
N TYR A 169 -2.76 -4.20 1.38
CA TYR A 169 -3.21 -3.60 2.65
C TYR A 169 -2.23 -3.79 3.82
N ASP A 170 -0.94 -3.78 3.52
CA ASP A 170 0.19 -3.85 4.47
C ASP A 170 0.03 -2.86 5.64
N ARG A 171 -0.35 -1.62 5.33
CA ARG A 171 -0.55 -0.56 6.34
C ARG A 171 -1.65 -0.87 7.34
N CYS A 172 -2.67 -1.63 6.98
CA CYS A 172 -3.76 -1.97 7.88
C CYS A 172 -3.29 -2.88 9.01
N ALA A 173 -2.53 -3.93 8.66
CA ALA A 173 -1.94 -4.84 9.63
C ALA A 173 -0.92 -4.11 10.53
N GLU A 174 -0.04 -3.29 9.95
CA GLU A 174 0.93 -2.50 10.71
C GLU A 174 0.25 -1.51 11.67
N THR A 175 -0.81 -0.85 11.23
CA THR A 175 -1.59 0.08 12.07
C THR A 175 -2.24 -0.68 13.23
N ALA A 176 -2.88 -1.82 12.96
CA ALA A 176 -3.48 -2.63 14.00
C ALA A 176 -2.44 -3.12 15.03
N LEU A 177 -1.31 -3.63 14.57
CA LEU A 177 -0.21 -4.07 15.43
C LEU A 177 0.31 -2.92 16.30
N PHE A 178 0.57 -1.74 15.73
CA PHE A 178 1.05 -0.57 16.46
C PHE A 178 0.12 -0.21 17.64
N HIS A 179 -1.19 -0.13 17.38
CA HIS A 179 -2.15 0.25 18.40
C HIS A 179 -2.35 -0.82 19.47
N LEU A 180 -2.33 -2.10 19.10
CA LEU A 180 -2.43 -3.21 20.05
C LEU A 180 -1.18 -3.35 20.92
N VAL A 181 0.02 -3.10 20.37
CA VAL A 181 1.28 -3.07 21.14
C VAL A 181 1.27 -1.94 22.15
N ARG A 182 0.80 -0.75 21.76
CA ARG A 182 0.61 0.38 22.68
C ARG A 182 -0.30 0.02 23.84
N GLN A 183 -1.43 -0.61 23.54
CA GLN A 183 -2.41 -1.03 24.55
C GLN A 183 -1.83 -2.11 25.47
N ALA A 184 -1.14 -3.11 24.93
CA ALA A 184 -0.60 -4.23 25.69
C ALA A 184 0.50 -3.81 26.68
N TYR A 185 1.33 -2.81 26.34
CA TYR A 185 2.39 -2.31 27.21
C TYR A 185 2.05 -1.00 27.92
N ALA A 186 0.86 -0.44 27.71
CA ALA A 186 0.43 0.86 28.22
C ALA A 186 1.45 1.99 27.93
N ILE A 187 1.87 2.09 26.66
CA ILE A 187 2.90 3.03 26.20
C ILE A 187 2.38 4.04 25.16
N GLU A 188 3.09 5.15 25.03
CA GLU A 188 2.80 6.20 24.05
C GLU A 188 3.42 5.94 22.68
N ASP A 189 3.01 6.73 21.69
CA ASP A 189 3.47 6.61 20.30
C ASP A 189 5.00 6.62 20.19
N VAL A 190 5.67 7.49 20.93
CA VAL A 190 7.13 7.66 20.90
C VAL A 190 7.88 6.40 21.33
N GLU A 191 7.28 5.60 22.21
CA GLU A 191 7.85 4.35 22.72
C GLU A 191 7.48 3.15 21.85
N ALA A 192 6.31 3.17 21.22
CA ALA A 192 5.86 2.09 20.35
C ALA A 192 6.55 2.08 18.98
N VAL A 193 6.91 3.25 18.45
CA VAL A 193 7.64 3.38 17.17
C VAL A 193 8.90 2.51 17.10
N PRO A 194 9.87 2.59 18.05
CA PRO A 194 11.08 1.78 17.96
C PRO A 194 10.81 0.27 18.11
N ILE A 195 9.71 -0.13 18.74
CA ILE A 195 9.29 -1.54 18.79
C ILE A 195 8.85 -1.99 17.40
N MET A 196 7.99 -1.20 16.73
CA MET A 196 7.53 -1.50 15.37
C MET A 196 8.67 -1.50 14.34
N GLU A 197 9.76 -0.76 14.56
CA GLU A 197 10.93 -0.78 13.67
C GLU A 197 11.60 -2.17 13.63
N GLY A 198 11.41 -3.00 14.66
CA GLY A 198 11.88 -4.38 14.69
C GLY A 198 11.08 -5.34 13.79
N LEU A 199 9.88 -4.94 13.35
CA LEU A 199 9.02 -5.78 12.52
C LEU A 199 9.56 -5.88 11.09
N LYS A 200 9.79 -7.12 10.63
CA LYS A 200 10.19 -7.38 9.24
C LYS A 200 8.96 -7.54 8.37
N VAL A 201 8.78 -6.64 7.39
CA VAL A 201 7.62 -6.68 6.46
C VAL A 201 8.09 -6.75 5.02
N TYR A 202 7.78 -7.86 4.37
CA TYR A 202 8.06 -8.15 2.97
C TYR A 202 6.82 -7.88 2.11
N ARG A 203 7.02 -7.16 1.00
CA ARG A 203 5.95 -6.72 0.10
C ARG A 203 6.29 -7.16 -1.32
N PRO A 204 5.85 -8.35 -1.77
CA PRO A 204 6.23 -8.90 -3.08
C PRO A 204 5.94 -7.96 -4.25
N TYR A 205 4.86 -7.17 -4.16
CA TYR A 205 4.45 -6.21 -5.19
C TYR A 205 4.85 -4.75 -4.90
N GLY A 206 5.66 -4.52 -3.86
CA GLY A 206 6.02 -3.19 -3.37
C GLY A 206 4.98 -2.57 -2.43
N GLY A 207 5.21 -1.32 -2.02
CA GLY A 207 4.33 -0.59 -1.10
C GLY A 207 3.92 0.78 -1.64
N LEU A 208 2.73 1.26 -1.26
CA LEU A 208 2.20 2.56 -1.73
C LEU A 208 2.92 3.76 -1.08
N ALA A 209 3.48 3.59 0.13
CA ALA A 209 4.36 4.52 0.83
C ALA A 209 4.91 3.85 2.11
N HIS A 210 6.00 4.38 2.68
CA HIS A 210 6.51 3.92 3.98
C HIS A 210 5.60 4.38 5.13
N SER A 211 5.17 3.45 5.98
CA SER A 211 4.60 3.72 7.30
C SER A 211 5.71 4.28 8.21
N ARG A 212 5.47 5.44 8.83
CA ARG A 212 6.40 6.04 9.82
C ARG A 212 6.39 5.16 11.08
N GLY A 213 7.31 4.21 11.12
CA GLY A 213 7.42 3.20 12.16
C GLY A 213 8.17 1.93 11.72
N CYS A 214 8.40 1.75 10.42
CA CYS A 214 9.16 0.62 9.90
C CYS A 214 10.21 1.13 8.89
N ARG A 215 11.44 1.43 9.36
CA ARG A 215 12.57 1.72 8.47
C ARG A 215 13.17 0.39 8.00
N HIS A 216 12.88 -0.03 6.78
CA HIS A 216 13.72 -1.05 6.12
C HIS A 216 14.76 -0.39 5.22
N ARG A 217 15.99 -0.92 5.29
CA ARG A 217 17.17 -0.46 4.56
C ARG A 217 16.99 -0.69 3.06
N THR A 218 16.70 0.37 2.33
CA THR A 218 17.28 0.60 1.01
C THR A 218 18.14 1.86 1.12
N ARG A 219 19.48 1.73 1.19
CA ARG A 219 20.40 2.88 1.13
C ARG A 219 20.45 3.44 -0.31
N PRO A 220 20.70 4.75 -0.54
CA PRO A 220 21.27 5.72 0.39
C PRO A 220 20.48 7.04 0.63
N SER A 221 20.76 7.60 1.80
CA SER A 221 20.76 9.02 2.23
C SER A 221 19.65 9.98 1.78
N VAL A 222 18.92 10.56 2.74
CA VAL A 222 19.17 11.92 3.29
C VAL A 222 18.30 12.06 4.56
N GLN A 223 18.91 12.55 5.64
CA GLN A 223 18.23 12.89 6.89
C GLN A 223 17.27 14.06 6.66
N ASN A 224 16.08 14.01 7.26
CA ASN A 224 15.50 15.16 7.97
C ASN A 224 14.34 14.74 8.87
N THR A 225 14.47 15.10 10.14
CA THR A 225 13.48 15.07 11.22
C THR A 225 12.34 16.05 10.93
N LEU A 226 11.09 15.57 10.76
CA LEU A 226 9.91 16.46 10.75
C LEU A 226 8.63 15.81 11.34
N THR A 227 8.02 16.58 12.25
CA THR A 227 6.87 16.33 13.13
C THR A 227 5.50 16.34 12.44
N HIS A 228 4.54 15.65 13.08
CA HIS A 228 3.07 15.78 13.17
C HIS A 228 2.15 16.23 12.01
N LEU A 229 2.63 16.64 10.82
CA LEU A 229 1.79 17.33 9.82
C LEU A 229 1.60 16.64 8.45
N GLU A 230 2.15 15.44 8.22
CA GLU A 230 2.19 14.86 6.86
C GLU A 230 1.17 13.77 6.53
N TRP A 231 0.32 13.34 7.48
CA TRP A 231 -0.85 12.49 7.18
C TRP A 231 -1.80 13.16 6.16
N ARG A 232 -1.82 14.50 6.09
CA ARG A 232 -2.58 15.28 5.09
C ARG A 232 -1.90 15.40 3.72
N ARG A 233 -0.58 15.16 3.61
CA ARG A 233 0.21 15.33 2.37
C ARG A 233 0.45 14.04 1.60
N ALA A 234 0.42 12.87 2.25
CA ALA A 234 0.69 11.58 1.61
C ALA A 234 -0.25 11.25 0.43
N SER A 235 -1.48 11.77 0.39
CA SER A 235 -2.36 11.62 -0.78
C SER A 235 -1.97 12.50 -1.97
N ARG A 236 -1.18 13.57 -1.77
CA ARG A 236 -0.73 14.50 -2.82
C ARG A 236 0.75 14.34 -3.20
N SER A 237 1.62 13.90 -2.30
CA SER A 237 3.07 13.77 -2.55
C SER A 237 3.45 12.45 -3.23
N THR A 238 2.78 11.34 -2.90
CA THR A 238 3.03 10.03 -3.51
C THR A 238 2.73 10.01 -5.01
N LEU A 239 1.78 10.84 -5.46
CA LEU A 239 1.48 11.05 -6.88
C LEU A 239 2.51 11.98 -7.57
N LYS A 240 3.07 12.95 -6.86
CA LYS A 240 4.14 13.83 -7.40
C LYS A 240 5.45 13.08 -7.62
N SER A 241 5.81 12.16 -6.72
CA SER A 241 6.97 11.27 -6.90
C SER A 241 6.84 10.40 -8.15
N TRP A 242 5.61 10.04 -8.54
CA TRP A 242 5.32 9.28 -9.75
C TRP A 242 5.39 10.12 -11.03
N ALA A 243 4.86 11.35 -11.02
CA ALA A 243 5.03 12.30 -12.13
C ALA A 243 6.51 12.60 -12.44
N SER A 244 7.36 12.54 -11.41
CA SER A 244 8.82 12.72 -11.51
C SER A 244 9.54 11.49 -12.08
N ALA A 245 9.00 10.29 -11.87
CA ALA A 245 9.54 9.04 -12.40
C ALA A 245 9.10 8.79 -13.86
N LEU A 246 7.97 9.37 -14.28
CA LEU A 246 7.47 9.30 -15.66
C LEU A 246 8.24 10.22 -16.64
N THR A 247 8.92 11.26 -16.15
CA THR A 247 9.72 12.18 -16.99
C THR A 247 11.19 11.76 -17.14
N SER A 248 11.68 10.82 -16.32
CA SER A 248 13.10 10.41 -16.30
C SER A 248 13.42 9.16 -17.13
N SER A 249 12.47 8.54 -17.82
CA SER A 249 12.69 7.33 -18.64
C SER A 249 13.38 7.57 -20.00
N LYS A 250 14.06 8.72 -20.21
CA LYS A 250 15.08 8.85 -21.26
C LYS A 250 16.40 8.22 -20.79
N CYS A 251 16.43 6.90 -20.66
CA CYS A 251 17.69 6.17 -20.60
C CYS A 251 18.35 6.24 -21.99
N ARG A 252 19.50 6.92 -22.03
CA ARG A 252 20.40 7.01 -23.18
C ARG A 252 20.78 5.59 -23.65
N ALA A 253 20.47 5.29 -24.90
CA ALA A 253 21.15 4.23 -25.63
C ALA A 253 22.62 4.63 -25.83
N SER A 254 23.55 3.90 -25.21
CA SER A 254 24.95 3.88 -25.61
C SER A 254 25.50 2.46 -25.42
N CYS A 255 25.12 1.56 -26.33
CA CYS A 255 25.90 0.33 -26.56
C CYS A 255 27.09 0.70 -27.45
N ARG A 256 28.32 0.55 -26.95
CA ARG A 256 29.52 0.44 -27.79
C ARG A 256 29.65 -1.02 -28.25
N PRO A 257 29.97 -1.32 -29.52
CA PRO A 257 30.32 -2.67 -29.92
C PRO A 257 31.79 -2.95 -29.58
N GLN A 258 32.06 -4.05 -28.87
CA GLN A 258 33.38 -4.67 -28.86
C GLN A 258 33.46 -5.59 -30.07
N ALA A 259 34.37 -5.27 -30.99
CA ALA A 259 34.79 -6.16 -32.05
C ALA A 259 35.83 -7.14 -31.49
N THR A 260 35.53 -8.43 -31.57
CA THR A 260 36.51 -9.52 -31.47
C THR A 260 36.72 -10.08 -32.87
N SER A 261 37.87 -9.82 -33.48
CA SER A 261 38.34 -10.53 -34.66
C SER A 261 39.07 -11.80 -34.21
N CYS A 262 38.56 -12.95 -34.62
CA CYS A 262 39.37 -14.14 -34.79
C CYS A 262 40.16 -14.02 -36.10
N PHE A 263 41.42 -14.45 -36.02
CA PHE A 263 42.47 -14.48 -37.04
C PHE A 263 43.16 -13.15 -37.38
#